data_AF-A0A4V6KSP0-F1
#
_entry.id   AF-A0A4V6KSP0-F1
#
_cell.length_a   1.000
_cell.length_b   1.000
_cell.length_c   1.000
_cell.angle_alpha   90.00
_cell.angle_beta   90.00
_cell.angle_gamma   90.00
#
_symmetry.space_group_name_H-M   'P 1'
#
loop_
_entity.id
_entity.type
_entity.pdbx_description
1 polymer ?
#
loop_
_entity_poly.entity_id
_entity_poly.type
_entity_poly.pdbx_seq_one_letter_code
_entity_poly.pdbx_strand_id
1 'polypeptide(L)'
;MRLAAVAGLAGIGVLLGLQQKQSQARDGLALRPPGALAEAAFDSACIRCGQCVQACPYQTLKLATLLSPRAAGTPYFVARDIPCEMCEDIPCVVACPSGALDPNLTDIDQARDGVGSVAGS
;
A
#
# COMPACT_ATOMS: atom_id res chain seq x y z
N MET A 1 -26.18 27.87 33.82
CA MET A 1 -25.01 26.97 33.94
C MET A 1 -25.05 25.76 32.99
N ARG A 2 -26.21 25.14 32.71
CA ARG A 2 -26.30 23.94 31.85
C ARG A 2 -26.06 24.18 30.35
N LEU A 3 -26.47 25.33 29.79
CA LEU A 3 -26.25 25.62 28.35
C LEU A 3 -24.78 25.88 27.97
N ALA A 4 -24.00 26.52 28.85
CA ALA A 4 -22.58 26.80 28.59
C ALA A 4 -21.74 25.51 28.52
N ALA A 5 -22.09 24.49 29.31
CA ALA A 5 -21.42 23.19 29.30
C ALA A 5 -21.63 22.42 27.98
N VAL A 6 -22.82 22.51 27.37
CA VAL A 6 -23.15 21.83 26.11
C VAL A 6 -22.41 22.48 24.92
N ALA A 7 -22.32 23.81 24.89
CA ALA A 7 -21.55 24.53 23.87
C ALA A 7 -20.04 24.23 23.96
N GLY A 8 -19.50 24.11 25.18
CA GLY A 8 -18.10 23.74 25.40
C GLY A 8 -17.77 22.32 24.91
N LEU A 9 -18.62 21.33 25.20
CA LEU A 9 -18.44 19.95 24.75
C LEU A 9 -18.53 19.81 23.22
N ALA A 10 -19.46 20.53 22.58
CA ALA A 10 -19.58 20.55 21.12
C ALA A 10 -18.34 21.16 20.46
N GLY A 11 -17.81 22.26 21.00
CA GLY A 11 -16.57 22.88 20.50
C GLY A 11 -15.35 21.97 20.61
N ILE A 12 -15.19 21.30 21.75
CA ILE A 12 -14.10 20.33 21.99
C ILE A 12 -14.24 19.11 21.06
N GLY A 13 -15.44 18.57 20.90
CA GLY A 13 -15.71 17.44 20.01
C GLY A 13 -15.42 17.74 18.53
N VAL A 14 -15.78 18.95 18.06
CA VAL A 14 -15.46 19.40 16.70
C VAL A 14 -13.95 19.59 16.53
N LEU A 15 -13.26 20.23 17.48
CA LEU A 15 -11.81 20.43 17.43
C LEU A 15 -11.03 19.10 17.43
N LEU A 16 -11.42 18.15 18.28
CA LEU A 16 -10.83 16.80 18.30
C LEU A 16 -11.14 16.03 17.00
N GLY A 17 -12.39 16.08 16.52
CA GLY A 17 -12.78 15.42 15.28
C GLY A 17 -12.05 15.93 14.04
N LEU A 18 -11.75 17.24 13.97
CA LEU A 18 -10.94 17.83 12.90
C LEU A 18 -9.48 17.36 12.97
N GLN A 19 -8.88 17.34 14.17
CA GLN A 19 -7.52 16.82 14.35
C GLN A 19 -7.39 15.34 13.98
N GLN A 20 -8.40 14.53 14.29
CA GLN A 20 -8.44 13.11 13.90
C GLN A 20 -8.44 12.93 12.38
N LYS A 21 -9.22 13.73 11.63
CA LYS A 21 -9.23 13.67 10.16
C LYS A 21 -7.88 14.06 9.54
N GLN A 22 -7.15 14.97 10.16
CA GLN A 22 -5.84 15.40 9.66
C GLN A 22 -4.77 14.31 9.81
N SER A 23 -4.84 13.50 10.86
CA SER A 23 -3.91 12.37 11.05
C SER A 23 -4.05 11.31 9.96
N GLN A 24 -5.28 10.97 9.56
CA GLN A 24 -5.56 9.99 8.50
C GLN A 24 -5.02 10.43 7.12
N ALA A 25 -4.87 11.74 6.89
CA ALA A 25 -4.33 12.29 5.65
C ALA A 25 -2.79 12.35 5.64
N ARG A 26 -2.13 12.13 6.79
CA ARG A 26 -0.68 12.12 6.91
C ARG A 26 -0.07 10.75 6.65
N ASP A 27 -0.78 9.68 6.99
CA ASP A 27 -0.35 8.32 6.71
C ASP A 27 -0.31 8.13 5.19
N GLY A 28 0.89 8.02 4.63
CA GLY A 28 1.12 8.07 3.19
C GLY A 28 0.34 6.99 2.43
N LEU A 29 0.13 7.22 1.14
CA LEU A 29 -0.60 6.30 0.29
C LEU A 29 0.07 4.92 0.29
N ALA A 30 -0.65 3.90 0.74
CA ALA A 30 -0.22 2.51 0.70
C ALA A 30 -0.31 1.96 -0.72
N LEU A 31 0.85 1.91 -1.38
CA LEU A 31 1.02 1.47 -2.75
C LEU A 31 1.36 -0.03 -2.80
N ARG A 32 0.91 -0.70 -3.86
CA ARG A 32 1.27 -2.09 -4.15
C ARG A 32 2.66 -2.14 -4.83
N PRO A 33 3.38 -3.27 -4.72
CA PRO A 33 4.68 -3.43 -5.38
C PRO A 33 4.58 -3.25 -6.90
N PRO A 34 5.71 -2.97 -7.59
CA PRO A 34 5.72 -2.99 -9.05
C PRO A 34 5.28 -4.36 -9.59
N GLY A 35 4.57 -4.34 -10.71
CA GLY A 35 4.04 -5.54 -11.36
C GLY A 35 2.82 -6.15 -10.68
N ALA A 36 2.26 -5.53 -9.63
CA ALA A 36 1.03 -6.03 -9.04
C ALA A 36 -0.13 -6.00 -10.04
N LEU A 37 -0.81 -7.15 -10.18
CA LEU A 37 -2.03 -7.25 -10.95
C LEU A 37 -3.12 -6.29 -10.43
N ALA A 38 -4.18 -6.10 -11.23
CA ALA A 38 -5.37 -5.37 -10.78
C ALA A 38 -5.91 -5.95 -9.47
N GLU A 39 -6.44 -5.09 -8.58
CA GLU A 39 -6.73 -5.43 -7.17
C GLU A 39 -7.45 -6.78 -6.98
N ALA A 40 -8.51 -7.03 -7.75
CA ALA A 40 -9.28 -8.28 -7.66
C ALA A 40 -8.47 -9.51 -8.09
N ALA A 41 -7.70 -9.41 -9.18
CA ALA A 41 -6.84 -10.48 -9.66
C ALA A 41 -5.69 -10.72 -8.67
N PHE A 42 -5.06 -9.66 -8.18
CA PHE A 42 -4.00 -9.73 -7.18
C PHE A 42 -4.48 -10.44 -5.90
N ASP A 43 -5.62 -10.02 -5.35
CA ASP A 43 -6.11 -10.55 -4.08
C ASP A 43 -6.46 -12.05 -4.18
N SER A 44 -6.85 -12.52 -5.37
CA SER A 44 -7.08 -13.94 -5.66
C SER A 44 -5.79 -14.73 -5.87
N ALA A 45 -4.78 -14.13 -6.50
CA ALA A 45 -3.51 -14.78 -6.83
C ALA A 45 -2.51 -14.75 -5.65
N CYS A 46 -2.58 -13.77 -4.76
CA CYS A 46 -1.64 -13.60 -3.67
C CYS A 46 -1.87 -14.66 -2.57
N ILE A 47 -0.95 -15.62 -2.48
CA ILE A 47 -0.96 -16.66 -1.43
C ILE A 47 -0.39 -16.18 -0.09
N ARG A 48 -0.07 -14.88 0.05
CA ARG A 48 0.43 -14.25 1.29
C ARG A 48 1.70 -14.91 1.85
N CYS A 49 2.57 -15.40 0.97
CA CYS A 49 3.80 -16.10 1.36
C CYS A 49 4.93 -15.17 1.84
N GLY A 50 4.88 -13.87 1.52
CA GLY A 50 5.88 -12.88 1.96
C GLY A 50 7.23 -12.94 1.25
N GLN A 51 7.41 -13.78 0.22
CA GLN A 51 8.71 -13.87 -0.48
C GLN A 51 9.13 -12.57 -1.16
N CYS A 52 8.18 -11.81 -1.72
CA CYS A 52 8.44 -10.50 -2.29
C CYS A 52 9.02 -9.50 -1.27
N VAL A 53 8.60 -9.59 0.00
CA VAL A 53 9.14 -8.75 1.09
C VAL A 53 10.58 -9.15 1.43
N GLN A 54 10.87 -10.45 1.47
CA GLN A 54 12.23 -10.95 1.73
C GLN A 54 13.21 -10.65 0.59
N ALA A 55 12.72 -10.68 -0.65
CA ALA A 55 13.52 -10.41 -1.83
C ALA A 55 13.79 -8.91 -2.04
N CYS A 56 13.11 -8.01 -1.32
CA CYS A 56 13.30 -6.57 -1.46
C CYS A 56 14.60 -6.12 -0.76
N PRO A 57 15.65 -5.70 -1.49
CA PRO A 57 16.94 -5.36 -0.89
C PRO A 57 16.86 -4.10 -0.01
N TYR A 58 15.98 -3.18 -0.36
CA TYR A 58 15.78 -1.90 0.35
C TYR A 58 14.76 -1.97 1.49
N GLN A 59 14.17 -3.14 1.76
CA GLN A 59 13.17 -3.33 2.81
C GLN A 59 11.97 -2.35 2.70
N THR A 60 11.70 -1.89 1.48
CA THR A 60 10.58 -1.00 1.13
C THR A 60 9.24 -1.68 1.38
N LEU A 61 9.14 -2.97 1.03
CA LEU A 61 7.90 -3.73 1.12
C LEU A 61 7.64 -4.23 2.54
N LYS A 62 6.39 -4.16 2.97
CA LYS A 62 5.89 -4.66 4.25
C LYS A 62 4.62 -5.48 4.05
N LEU A 63 4.36 -6.45 4.92
CA LEU A 63 3.10 -7.18 4.91
C LEU A 63 2.02 -6.39 5.65
N ALA A 64 0.85 -6.27 5.03
CA ALA A 64 -0.32 -5.66 5.63
C ALA A 64 -0.79 -6.46 6.85
N THR A 65 -1.00 -5.76 7.95
CA THR A 65 -1.64 -6.27 9.17
C THR A 65 -3.16 -6.00 9.12
N LEU A 66 -3.90 -6.50 10.10
CA LEU A 66 -5.34 -6.21 10.23
C LEU A 66 -5.65 -4.72 10.41
N LEU A 67 -4.69 -3.92 10.86
CA LEU A 67 -4.81 -2.48 11.04
C LEU A 67 -4.28 -1.69 9.84
N SER A 68 -3.71 -2.37 8.84
CA SER A 68 -3.15 -1.72 7.65
C SER A 68 -4.25 -1.35 6.65
N PRO A 69 -4.02 -0.35 5.79
CA PRO A 69 -5.00 0.10 4.78
C PRO A 69 -5.17 -0.86 3.59
N ARG A 70 -4.59 -2.07 3.63
CA ARG A 70 -4.62 -3.08 2.57
C ARG A 70 -5.03 -4.43 3.13
N ALA A 71 -5.46 -5.35 2.26
CA ALA A 71 -5.86 -6.69 2.66
C ALA A 71 -4.74 -7.39 3.46
N ALA A 72 -5.07 -7.92 4.62
CA ALA A 72 -4.08 -8.52 5.51
C ALA A 72 -3.26 -9.63 4.81
N GLY A 73 -1.95 -9.62 5.06
CA GLY A 73 -0.97 -10.52 4.45
C GLY A 73 -0.57 -10.16 3.02
N THR A 74 -1.11 -9.09 2.43
CA THR A 74 -0.64 -8.59 1.13
C THR A 74 0.53 -7.63 1.29
N PRO A 75 1.52 -7.64 0.37
CA PRO A 75 2.62 -6.69 0.38
C PRO A 75 2.15 -5.29 -0.03
N TYR A 76 2.69 -4.28 0.66
CA TYR A 76 2.50 -2.87 0.33
C TYR A 76 3.73 -2.06 0.77
N PHE A 77 3.84 -0.83 0.28
CA PHE A 77 4.80 0.15 0.80
C PHE A 77 4.16 1.53 0.87
N VAL A 78 4.78 2.42 1.63
CA VAL A 78 4.35 3.81 1.75
C VAL A 78 5.45 4.66 1.14
N ALA A 79 5.18 5.24 -0.04
CA ALA A 79 6.20 5.98 -0.80
C ALA A 79 6.79 7.18 -0.03
N ARG A 80 6.04 7.72 0.94
CA ARG A 80 6.50 8.81 1.81
C ARG A 80 7.48 8.37 2.90
N ASP A 81 7.50 7.09 3.24
CA ASP A 81 8.36 6.53 4.28
C ASP A 81 9.66 5.99 3.67
N ILE A 82 9.51 4.98 2.81
CA ILE A 82 10.61 4.37 2.06
C ILE A 82 10.04 4.11 0.66
N PRO A 83 10.52 4.82 -0.39
CA PRO A 83 10.03 4.63 -1.74
C PRO A 83 10.53 3.30 -2.33
N CYS A 84 9.91 2.88 -3.43
CA CYS A 84 10.44 1.80 -4.25
C CYS A 84 11.60 2.37 -5.08
N GLU A 85 12.79 1.80 -4.92
CA GLU A 85 13.99 2.19 -5.67
C GLU A 85 14.02 1.67 -7.11
N MET A 86 12.91 1.05 -7.58
CA MET A 86 12.74 0.65 -8.98
C MET A 86 13.92 -0.17 -9.52
N CYS A 87 14.28 -1.25 -8.79
CA CYS A 87 15.41 -2.11 -9.12
C CYS A 87 15.32 -2.66 -10.55
N GLU A 88 16.44 -2.68 -11.30
CA GLU A 88 16.51 -3.15 -12.68
C GLU A 88 16.12 -4.63 -12.84
N ASP A 89 16.46 -5.45 -11.85
CA ASP A 89 16.23 -6.91 -11.82
C ASP A 89 14.91 -7.32 -11.16
N ILE A 90 14.15 -6.34 -10.62
CA ILE A 90 12.84 -6.51 -9.98
C ILE A 90 12.73 -7.80 -9.13
N PRO A 91 13.59 -7.99 -8.11
CA PRO A 91 13.70 -9.26 -7.38
C PRO A 91 12.40 -9.67 -6.68
N CYS A 92 11.55 -8.68 -6.34
CA CYS A 92 10.24 -8.93 -5.75
C CYS A 92 9.27 -9.65 -6.70
N VAL A 93 9.32 -9.38 -8.01
CA VAL A 93 8.52 -10.05 -9.04
C VAL A 93 9.04 -11.47 -9.27
N VAL A 94 10.36 -11.61 -9.44
CA VAL A 94 11.02 -12.91 -9.65
C VAL A 94 10.75 -13.88 -8.49
N ALA A 95 10.73 -13.38 -7.26
CA ALA A 95 10.47 -14.18 -6.07
C ALA A 95 8.98 -14.53 -5.85
N CYS A 96 8.05 -14.04 -6.68
CA CYS A 96 6.61 -14.27 -6.49
C CYS A 96 6.18 -15.60 -7.12
N PRO A 97 5.94 -16.67 -6.32
CA PRO A 97 5.66 -18.00 -6.88
C PRO A 97 4.24 -18.14 -7.45
N SER A 98 3.32 -17.26 -7.05
CA SER A 98 1.90 -17.36 -7.40
C SER A 98 1.51 -16.51 -8.61
N GLY A 99 2.45 -15.73 -9.17
CA GLY A 99 2.16 -14.80 -10.25
C GLY A 99 1.25 -13.64 -9.86
N ALA A 100 1.09 -13.34 -8.57
CA ALA A 100 0.37 -12.15 -8.11
C ALA A 100 1.07 -10.84 -8.52
N LEU A 101 2.38 -10.93 -8.76
CA LEU A 101 3.16 -9.92 -9.44
C LEU A 101 3.48 -10.47 -10.84
N ASP A 102 3.19 -9.70 -11.88
CA ASP A 102 3.34 -10.12 -13.27
C ASP A 102 4.82 -10.36 -13.62
N PRO A 103 5.22 -11.61 -13.91
CA PRO A 103 6.60 -11.94 -14.28
C PRO A 103 7.01 -11.37 -15.64
N ASN A 104 6.06 -10.93 -16.47
CA ASN A 104 6.34 -10.32 -17.76
C ASN A 104 6.71 -8.83 -17.65
N LEU A 105 6.64 -8.25 -16.45
CA LEU A 105 7.19 -6.92 -16.20
C LEU A 105 8.72 -7.00 -16.31
N THR A 106 9.21 -6.77 -17.52
CA THR A 106 10.62 -6.78 -17.91
C THR A 106 11.21 -5.37 -18.01
N ASP A 107 10.35 -4.35 -17.97
CA ASP A 107 10.73 -2.95 -17.98
C ASP A 107 10.04 -2.23 -16.81
N ILE A 108 10.86 -1.75 -15.87
CA ILE A 108 10.43 -1.03 -14.67
C ILE A 108 9.78 0.32 -15.00
N ASP A 109 10.04 0.89 -16.18
CA ASP A 109 9.42 2.15 -16.63
C ASP A 109 7.90 2.00 -16.80
N GLN A 110 7.38 0.80 -17.04
CA GLN A 110 5.94 0.55 -17.09
C GLN A 110 5.27 0.65 -15.70
N ALA A 111 6.04 0.49 -14.61
CA ALA A 111 5.56 0.76 -13.27
C ALA A 111 5.55 2.27 -12.96
N ARG A 112 6.36 3.09 -13.66
CA ARG A 112 6.45 4.55 -13.50
C ARG A 112 5.21 5.27 -14.02
N ASP A 113 4.66 4.82 -15.13
CA ASP A 113 3.57 5.53 -15.83
C ASP A 113 2.19 5.31 -15.18
N GLY A 114 2.10 4.55 -14.08
CA GLY A 114 0.84 4.24 -13.38
C GLY A 114 -0.06 3.26 -14.16
N VAL A 115 0.47 2.70 -15.26
CA VAL A 115 -0.22 1.85 -16.24
C VAL A 115 0.16 0.37 -16.03
N GLY A 116 0.71 -0.01 -14.88
CA GLY A 116 1.07 -1.40 -14.54
C GLY A 116 -0.12 -2.37 -14.41
N SER A 117 -1.33 -1.99 -14.82
CA SER A 117 -2.54 -2.81 -14.79
C SER A 117 -3.17 -3.08 -16.16
N VAL A 118 -2.53 -2.66 -17.28
CA VAL A 118 -3.05 -2.91 -18.65
C VAL A 118 -2.09 -3.73 -19.52
N ALA A 119 -1.68 -4.88 -19.04
CA ALA A 119 -1.32 -6.00 -19.92
C ALA A 119 -2.06 -7.22 -19.38
N GLY A 120 -2.99 -7.89 -20.06
CA GLY A 120 -3.48 -7.82 -21.42
C GLY A 120 -4.10 -9.19 -21.71
N SER A 121 -5.30 -9.20 -22.31
CA SER A 121 -5.89 -10.29 -23.12
C SER A 121 -5.99 -11.72 -22.56
#